data_AF-A0A314KI36-F1
#
_entry.id   AF-A0A314KI36-F1
#
_cell.length_a   1.000
_cell.length_b   1.000
_cell.length_c   1.000
_cell.angle_alpha   90.00
_cell.angle_beta   90.00
_cell.angle_gamma   90.00
#
_symmetry.space_group_name_H-M   'P 1'
#
loop_
_entity.id
_entity.type
_entity.pdbx_description
1 polymer ?
#
loop_
_entity_poly.entity_id
_entity_poly.type
_entity_poly.pdbx_seq_one_letter_code
_entity_poly.pdbx_strand_id
1 'polypeptide(L)'
;MYEMHGAKFLFEFPSRKMADHIKMGEWRWRNKLMILDWWSPTVGYFPGATKLDWVWVRLLGIPCHLWSQKIFKQIGDICGGWIETEEEAILRNLLKWARIKVKG
;
A
#
# COMPACT_ATOMS: atom_id res chain seq x y z
N MET A 1 9.54 11.64 0.06
CA MET A 1 9.23 11.09 -1.28
C MET A 1 8.81 9.66 -1.07
N TYR A 2 7.58 9.33 -1.42
CA TYR A 2 7.04 7.98 -1.29
C TYR A 2 7.02 7.32 -2.66
N GLU A 3 7.58 6.13 -2.78
CA GLU A 3 7.48 5.32 -3.99
C GLU A 3 6.04 4.79 -4.11
N MET A 4 5.45 4.96 -5.29
CA MET A 4 4.14 4.40 -5.62
C MET A 4 4.34 3.17 -6.53
N HIS A 5 3.30 2.75 -7.24
CA HIS A 5 3.44 1.69 -8.22
C HIS A 5 4.11 2.17 -9.53
N GLY A 6 5.13 1.44 -9.98
CA GLY A 6 5.84 1.71 -11.23
C GLY A 6 6.74 2.94 -11.16
N ALA A 7 6.86 3.69 -12.27
CA ALA A 7 7.71 4.90 -12.33
C ALA A 7 7.02 6.17 -11.74
N LYS A 8 6.22 6.01 -10.68
CA LYS A 8 5.44 7.09 -10.04
C LYS A 8 5.93 7.31 -8.61
N PHE A 9 6.03 8.59 -8.23
CA PHE A 9 6.48 9.00 -6.91
C PHE A 9 5.58 10.10 -6.36
N LEU A 10 5.36 10.08 -5.05
CA LEU A 10 4.60 11.09 -4.34
C LEU A 10 5.54 12.00 -3.56
N PHE A 11 5.37 13.32 -3.77
CA PHE A 11 6.06 14.37 -3.04
C PHE A 11 5.06 15.09 -2.16
N GLU A 12 5.40 15.21 -0.87
CA GLU A 12 4.61 15.95 0.11
C GLU A 12 5.32 17.26 0.41
N PHE A 13 4.56 18.36 0.41
CA PHE A 13 5.07 19.70 0.64
C PHE A 13 4.36 20.34 1.84
N PRO A 14 5.06 21.16 2.65
CA PRO A 14 4.47 21.82 3.81
C PRO A 14 3.30 22.76 3.51
N SER A 15 3.18 23.24 2.27
CA SER A 15 2.08 24.11 1.85
C SER A 15 1.70 23.90 0.40
N ARG A 16 0.42 24.14 0.10
CA ARG A 16 -0.11 24.11 -1.27
C ARG A 16 0.61 25.10 -2.19
N LYS A 17 0.92 26.31 -1.70
CA LYS A 17 1.62 27.35 -2.46
C LYS A 17 3.00 26.88 -2.94
N MET A 18 3.72 26.14 -2.10
CA MET A 18 5.02 25.56 -2.47
C MET A 18 4.87 24.49 -3.55
N ALA A 19 3.86 23.62 -3.42
CA ALA A 19 3.55 22.61 -4.42
C ALA A 19 3.12 23.24 -5.76
N ASP A 20 2.32 24.31 -5.75
CA ASP A 20 1.94 25.08 -6.94
C ASP A 20 3.17 25.63 -7.68
N HIS A 21 4.09 26.28 -6.95
CA HIS A 21 5.29 26.86 -7.54
C HIS A 21 6.19 25.79 -8.19
N ILE A 22 6.34 24.65 -7.51
CA ILE A 22 7.11 23.51 -8.04
C ILE A 22 6.40 22.91 -9.26
N LYS A 23 5.06 22.76 -9.25
CA LYS A 23 4.31 22.23 -10.38
C LYS A 23 4.48 23.06 -11.67
N MET A 24 4.65 24.38 -11.54
CA MET A 24 4.82 25.28 -12.69
C MET A 24 6.19 25.15 -13.38
N GLY A 25 7.20 24.58 -12.72
CA GLY A 25 8.53 24.41 -13.27
C GLY A 25 8.67 23.22 -14.22
N GLU A 26 9.65 23.27 -15.12
CA GLU A 26 10.10 22.10 -15.87
C GLU A 26 11.18 21.35 -15.07
N TRP A 27 10.95 20.07 -14.81
CA TRP A 27 11.87 19.25 -14.01
C TRP A 27 12.47 18.14 -14.86
N ARG A 28 13.79 17.95 -14.75
CA ARG A 28 14.50 16.86 -15.42
C ARG A 28 15.30 16.05 -14.41
N TRP A 29 15.15 14.73 -14.45
CA TRP A 29 15.96 13.78 -13.68
C TRP A 29 16.69 12.86 -14.66
N ARG A 30 18.03 12.81 -14.63
CA ARG A 30 18.86 11.96 -15.52
C ARG A 30 18.48 12.15 -17.00
N ASN A 31 18.33 13.40 -17.44
CA ASN A 31 17.86 13.80 -18.78
C ASN A 31 16.44 13.34 -19.16
N LYS A 32 15.64 12.82 -18.23
CA LYS A 32 14.22 12.52 -18.45
C LYS A 32 13.35 13.62 -17.87
N LEU A 33 12.40 14.10 -18.66
CA LEU A 33 11.39 15.06 -18.21
C LEU A 33 10.50 14.40 -17.15
N MET A 34 10.29 15.07 -16.03
CA MET A 34 9.36 14.67 -15.00
C MET A 34 8.04 15.42 -15.19
N ILE A 35 6.95 14.66 -15.30
CA ILE A 35 5.59 15.21 -15.34
C ILE A 35 5.07 15.23 -13.91
N LEU A 36 4.80 16.43 -13.40
CA LEU A 36 4.22 16.64 -12.08
C LEU A 36 2.72 16.87 -12.20
N ASP A 37 1.93 16.14 -11.41
CA ASP A 37 0.50 16.36 -11.29
C ASP A 37 0.02 16.26 -9.85
N TRP A 38 -1.19 16.76 -9.59
CA TRP A 38 -1.83 16.65 -8.29
C TRP A 38 -2.14 15.19 -7.99
N TRP A 39 -1.77 14.78 -6.78
CA TRP A 39 -2.11 13.46 -6.32
C TRP A 39 -3.63 13.32 -6.15
N SER A 40 -4.16 12.16 -6.55
CA SER A 40 -5.50 11.73 -6.20
C SER A 40 -5.46 10.30 -5.62
N PRO A 41 -6.47 9.89 -4.84
CA PRO A 41 -6.48 8.58 -4.17
C PRO A 41 -6.36 7.38 -5.11
N THR A 42 -6.67 7.55 -6.39
CA THR A 42 -6.61 6.49 -7.41
C THR A 42 -5.26 6.45 -8.14
N VAL A 43 -4.38 7.44 -7.96
CA VAL A 43 -3.04 7.41 -8.55
C VAL A 43 -2.22 6.33 -7.84
N GLY A 44 -1.62 5.43 -8.62
CA GLY A 44 -0.86 4.28 -8.10
C GLY A 44 -1.73 3.09 -7.67
N TYR A 45 -3.05 3.22 -7.76
CA TYR A 45 -3.99 2.09 -7.68
C TYR A 45 -3.89 1.25 -8.96
N PHE A 46 -4.00 -0.07 -8.82
CA PHE A 46 -4.11 -0.97 -9.97
C PHE A 46 -5.43 -0.65 -10.71
N PRO A 47 -5.43 -0.42 -12.03
CA PRO A 47 -6.70 -0.22 -12.74
C PRO A 47 -7.58 -1.45 -12.48
N GLY A 48 -8.88 -1.26 -12.21
CA GLY A 48 -9.78 -2.36 -11.82
C GLY A 48 -9.88 -3.54 -12.81
N ALA A 49 -9.20 -3.45 -13.96
CA ALA A 49 -9.03 -4.52 -14.94
C ALA A 49 -7.82 -5.44 -14.69
N THR A 50 -6.84 -5.01 -13.88
CA THR A 50 -5.71 -5.85 -13.49
C THR A 50 -6.13 -6.73 -12.32
N LYS A 51 -6.59 -7.95 -12.61
CA LYS A 51 -6.73 -8.99 -11.58
C LYS A 51 -5.34 -9.26 -11.00
N LEU A 52 -5.15 -8.94 -9.73
CA LEU A 52 -3.98 -9.37 -8.99
C LEU A 52 -4.23 -10.82 -8.60
N ASP A 53 -3.29 -11.73 -8.88
CA ASP A 53 -3.41 -13.12 -8.44
C ASP A 53 -3.55 -13.22 -6.91
N TRP A 54 -3.00 -12.22 -6.20
CA TRP A 54 -3.07 -12.09 -4.74
C TRP A 54 -2.83 -10.65 -4.28
N VAL A 55 -3.31 -10.33 -3.08
CA VAL A 55 -3.10 -9.04 -2.40
C VAL A 55 -2.70 -9.23 -0.95
N TRP A 56 -1.89 -8.31 -0.42
CA TRP A 56 -1.60 -8.24 1.01
C TRP A 56 -2.63 -7.35 1.70
N VAL A 57 -3.27 -7.88 2.74
CA VAL A 57 -4.18 -7.15 3.62
C VAL A 57 -3.52 -6.96 4.97
N ARG A 58 -3.48 -5.71 5.44
CA ARG A 58 -2.98 -5.35 6.77
C ARG A 58 -4.14 -5.27 7.74
N LEU A 59 -4.15 -6.14 8.74
CA LEU A 59 -5.14 -6.20 9.80
C LEU A 59 -4.65 -5.38 10.99
N LEU A 60 -5.47 -4.43 11.43
CA LEU A 60 -5.16 -3.53 12.55
C LEU A 60 -6.09 -3.82 13.72
N GLY A 61 -5.62 -3.61 14.96
CA GLY A 61 -6.46 -3.67 16.15
C GLY A 61 -6.96 -5.06 16.54
N ILE A 62 -6.30 -6.13 16.06
CA ILE A 62 -6.67 -7.49 16.45
C ILE A 62 -6.32 -7.70 17.93
N PRO A 63 -7.29 -8.07 18.78
CA PRO A 63 -7.03 -8.39 20.17
C PRO A 63 -6.01 -9.53 20.31
N CYS A 64 -5.10 -9.44 21.29
CA CYS A 64 -4.04 -10.44 21.49
C CYS A 64 -4.56 -11.88 21.64
N HIS A 65 -5.76 -12.05 22.21
CA HIS A 65 -6.40 -13.37 22.38
C HIS A 65 -6.90 -13.98 21.06
N LEU A 66 -7.19 -13.15 20.05
CA LEU A 66 -7.55 -13.59 18.70
C LEU A 66 -6.33 -13.75 17.78
N TRP A 67 -5.13 -13.48 18.28
CA TRP A 67 -3.90 -13.52 17.49
C TRP A 67 -3.41 -14.95 17.26
N SER A 68 -4.08 -15.66 16.34
CA SER A 68 -3.78 -17.04 15.99
C SER A 68 -3.89 -17.26 14.48
N GLN A 69 -3.14 -18.24 13.96
CA GLN A 69 -3.20 -18.61 12.55
C GLN A 69 -4.61 -19.00 12.10
N LYS A 70 -5.39 -19.65 12.98
CA LYS A 70 -6.79 -20.01 12.71
C LYS A 70 -7.65 -18.78 12.40
N ILE A 71 -7.53 -17.73 13.22
CA ILE A 71 -8.26 -16.48 13.02
C ILE A 71 -7.80 -15.77 11.75
N PHE A 72 -6.48 -15.69 11.50
CA PHE A 72 -5.96 -15.08 10.28
C PHE A 72 -6.42 -15.79 9.01
N LYS A 73 -6.47 -17.12 9.04
CA LYS A 73 -7.02 -17.92 7.95
C LYS A 73 -8.49 -17.61 7.71
N GLN A 74 -9.32 -17.60 8.76
CA GLN A 74 -10.74 -17.27 8.64
C GLN A 74 -10.97 -15.88 8.06
N ILE A 75 -10.21 -14.87 8.51
CA ILE A 75 -10.30 -13.51 7.97
C ILE A 75 -9.90 -13.51 6.49
N GLY A 76 -8.79 -14.17 6.13
CA GLY A 76 -8.34 -14.24 4.75
C GLY A 76 -9.32 -14.96 3.82
N ASP A 77 -9.96 -16.03 4.30
CA ASP A 77 -10.99 -16.76 3.57
C ASP A 77 -12.21 -15.87 3.30
N ILE A 78 -12.61 -15.01 4.25
CA ILE A 78 -13.70 -14.04 4.07
C ILE A 78 -13.30 -12.93 3.08
N CYS A 79 -12.04 -12.48 3.08
CA CYS A 79 -11.58 -11.41 2.19
C CYS A 79 -11.42 -11.84 0.73
N GLY A 80 -11.20 -13.13 0.44
CA GLY A 80 -10.97 -13.62 -0.92
C GLY A 80 -10.39 -15.03 -1.03
N GLY A 81 -10.00 -15.65 0.09
CA GLY A 81 -9.33 -16.95 0.14
C GLY A 81 -7.92 -16.78 0.67
N TRP A 82 -7.65 -17.32 1.86
CA TRP A 82 -6.34 -17.20 2.52
C TRP A 82 -5.27 -17.98 1.75
N ILE A 83 -4.09 -17.35 1.59
CA ILE A 83 -2.90 -17.96 0.98
C ILE A 83 -1.84 -18.17 2.05
N GLU A 84 -1.44 -17.09 2.72
CA GLU A 84 -0.40 -17.13 3.76
C GLU A 84 -0.54 -15.98 4.75
N THR A 85 0.11 -16.11 5.91
CA THR A 85 0.22 -15.06 6.92
C THR A 85 1.71 -14.76 7.11
N GLU A 86 2.09 -13.49 7.20
CA GLU A 86 3.49 -13.08 7.39
C GLU A 86 4.07 -13.64 8.70
N GLU A 87 5.31 -14.14 8.67
CA GLU A 87 5.93 -14.85 9.80
C GLU A 87 5.98 -14.01 11.08
N GLU A 88 6.21 -12.71 10.99
CA GLU A 88 6.22 -11.80 12.13
C GLU A 88 4.85 -11.72 12.84
N ALA A 89 3.76 -11.86 12.08
CA ALA A 89 2.42 -11.96 12.63
C ALA A 89 2.16 -13.33 13.29
N ILE A 90 2.85 -14.39 12.86
CA ILE A 90 2.76 -15.71 13.50
C ILE A 90 3.54 -15.71 14.83
N LEU A 91 4.71 -15.08 14.85
CA LEU A 91 5.60 -15.02 16.00
C LEU A 91 5.14 -14.05 17.11
N ARG A 92 4.05 -13.29 16.88
CA ARG A 92 3.52 -12.25 17.81
C ARG A 92 4.55 -11.17 18.19
N ASN A 93 5.63 -11.04 17.43
CA ASN A 93 6.72 -10.09 17.71
C ASN A 93 6.24 -8.63 17.60
N LEU A 94 5.20 -8.37 16.79
CA LEU A 94 4.63 -7.05 16.52
C LEU A 94 3.10 -7.08 16.58
N LEU A 95 2.52 -7.07 17.78
CA LEU A 95 1.05 -7.02 17.99
C LEU A 95 0.37 -5.70 17.53
N LYS A 96 1.09 -4.84 16.80
CA LYS A 96 0.54 -3.59 16.25
C LYS A 96 -0.33 -3.85 15.03
N TRP A 97 0.01 -4.86 14.23
CA TRP A 97 -0.67 -5.19 12.99
C TRP A 97 -0.28 -6.61 12.53
N ALA A 98 -1.16 -7.28 11.80
CA ALA A 98 -0.87 -8.54 11.11
C ALA A 98 -0.99 -8.33 9.60
N ARG A 99 -0.24 -9.07 8.80
CA ARG A 99 -0.43 -9.11 7.33
C ARG A 99 -0.77 -10.51 6.88
N ILE A 100 -1.83 -10.58 6.08
CA ILE A 100 -2.28 -11.80 5.42
C ILE A 100 -2.28 -11.59 3.91
N LYS A 101 -1.98 -12.65 3.17
CA LYS A 101 -2.08 -12.69 1.72
C LYS A 101 -3.35 -13.43 1.36
N VAL A 102 -4.14 -12.83 0.48
CA VAL A 102 -5.41 -13.40 0.01
C VAL A 102 -5.44 -13.40 -1.50
N LYS A 103 -6.28 -14.24 -2.11
CA LYS A 103 -6.53 -14.19 -3.55
C LYS A 103 -7.22 -12.87 -3.91
N GLY A 104 -6.81 -12.26 -5.02
CA GLY A 104 -7.35 -11.01 -5.54
C GLY A 104 -8.45 -11.20 -6.59
#